data_AF-A0A7C6NTN9-F1
#
_entry.id   AF-A0A7C6NTN9-F1
#
_cell.length_a   1.000
_cell.length_b   1.000
_cell.length_c   1.000
_cell.angle_alpha   90.00
_cell.angle_beta   90.00
_cell.angle_gamma   90.00
#
_symmetry.space_group_name_H-M   'P 1'
#
loop_
_entity.id
_entity.type
_entity.pdbx_description
1 polymer ?
#
loop_
_entity_poly.entity_id
_entity_poly.type
_entity_poly.pdbx_seq_one_letter_code
_entity_poly.pdbx_strand_id
1 'polypeptide(L)'
;MKLKKLLQRITVLLVVSIVLNLYLINRLGRIEQRLSQRINRATSEAGRAASDINSLYYQLRQLKEEQEWLAQADFFLEDVSSEGALLTGTFDFRSGTLGAQVVLQVRPAPKDDWRAGYNAKPGGLPTAEENDWHDFPADLKAELTYQAQFKLSPDENYEYRVISRSQDAISASPIKQLPPEVYRRPPLEPQMSWGADGNGKLISATIELCYPYEPPKFPAFKPVSATLEIMQENGA
;
A
#
# COMPACT_ATOMS: atom_id res chain seq x y z
N MET A 1 -16.40 17.69 86.73
CA MET A 1 -16.26 16.27 86.33
C MET A 1 -16.57 15.99 84.84
N LYS A 2 -17.46 16.76 84.17
CA LYS A 2 -17.82 16.55 82.75
C LYS A 2 -16.73 16.90 81.72
N LEU A 3 -15.93 17.95 81.96
CA LEU A 3 -14.89 18.40 81.03
C LEU A 3 -13.74 17.39 80.85
N LYS A 4 -13.29 16.76 81.96
CA LYS A 4 -12.24 15.71 81.91
C LYS A 4 -12.67 14.50 81.07
N LYS A 5 -13.95 14.10 81.15
CA LYS A 5 -14.51 13.00 80.34
C LYS A 5 -14.61 13.36 78.85
N LEU A 6 -14.92 14.62 78.52
CA LEU A 6 -14.94 15.10 77.13
C LEU A 6 -13.53 15.16 76.53
N LEU A 7 -12.57 15.72 77.28
CA LEU A 7 -11.17 15.78 76.84
C LEU A 7 -10.62 14.38 76.56
N GLN A 8 -10.89 13.42 77.47
CA GLN A 8 -10.46 12.03 77.31
C GLN A 8 -11.04 11.37 76.05
N ARG A 9 -12.32 11.61 75.72
CA ARG A 9 -12.94 11.08 74.50
C ARG A 9 -12.31 11.66 73.23
N ILE A 10 -12.02 12.96 73.22
CA ILE A 10 -11.36 13.62 72.09
C ILE A 10 -9.94 13.07 71.91
N THR A 11 -9.18 12.89 73.00
CA THR A 11 -7.84 12.31 72.94
C THR A 11 -7.86 10.87 72.41
N VAL A 12 -8.81 10.04 72.83
CA VAL A 12 -8.94 8.66 72.32
C VAL A 12 -9.28 8.65 70.84
N LEU A 13 -10.22 9.48 70.38
CA LEU A 13 -10.57 9.61 68.97
C LEU A 13 -9.38 10.06 68.12
N LEU A 14 -8.60 11.01 68.64
CA LEU A 14 -7.42 11.53 67.95
C LEU A 14 -6.32 10.46 67.83
N VAL A 15 -6.07 9.67 68.89
CA VAL A 15 -5.12 8.55 68.85
C VAL A 15 -5.58 7.48 67.85
N VAL A 16 -6.86 7.11 67.86
CA VAL A 16 -7.41 6.14 66.90
C VAL A 16 -7.27 6.64 65.47
N SER A 17 -7.56 7.92 65.22
CA SER A 17 -7.41 8.53 63.89
C SER A 17 -5.95 8.51 63.41
N ILE A 18 -4.99 8.78 64.30
CA ILE A 18 -3.56 8.75 63.94
C ILE A 18 -3.11 7.32 63.60
N VAL A 19 -3.50 6.33 64.42
CA VAL A 19 -3.17 4.92 64.18
C VAL A 19 -3.79 4.42 62.88
N LEU A 20 -5.04 4.81 62.58
CA LEU A 20 -5.71 4.45 61.35
C LEU A 20 -5.01 5.04 60.13
N ASN A 21 -4.61 6.32 60.20
CA ASN A 21 -3.87 6.99 59.12
C ASN A 21 -2.50 6.35 58.89
N LEU A 22 -1.76 6.03 59.95
CA LEU A 22 -0.48 5.32 59.84
C LEU A 22 -0.64 3.93 59.20
N TYR A 23 -1.70 3.21 59.57
CA TYR A 23 -2.01 1.92 58.96
C TYR A 23 -2.34 2.05 57.46
N LEU A 24 -3.14 3.05 57.08
CA LEU A 24 -3.51 3.31 55.69
C LEU A 24 -2.28 3.65 54.84
N ILE A 25 -1.40 4.54 55.31
CA ILE A 25 -0.15 4.91 54.62
C ILE A 25 0.76 3.69 54.41
N ASN A 26 0.94 2.88 55.46
CA ASN A 26 1.78 1.68 55.39
C ASN A 26 1.17 0.58 54.49
N ARG A 27 -0.17 0.55 54.35
CA ARG A 27 -0.86 -0.34 53.41
C ARG A 27 -0.72 0.16 51.97
N LEU A 28 -0.87 1.46 51.72
CA LEU A 28 -0.71 2.06 50.39
C LEU A 28 0.72 1.87 49.84
N GLY A 29 1.76 2.13 50.65
CA GLY A 29 3.15 1.95 50.20
C GLY A 29 3.47 0.50 49.78
N ARG A 30 2.88 -0.49 50.46
CA ARG A 30 3.03 -1.91 50.08
C ARG A 30 2.28 -2.26 48.79
N ILE A 31 1.19 -1.58 48.48
CA ILE A 31 0.43 -1.76 47.24
C ILE A 31 1.19 -1.13 46.07
N GLU A 32 1.72 0.08 46.24
CA GLU A 32 2.54 0.76 45.22
C GLU A 32 3.79 -0.04 44.85
N GLN A 33 4.51 -0.59 45.84
CA GLN A 33 5.68 -1.43 45.56
C GLN A 33 5.34 -2.68 44.73
N ARG A 34 4.20 -3.32 45.01
CA ARG A 34 3.73 -4.48 44.25
C ARG A 34 3.29 -4.10 42.83
N LEU A 35 2.68 -2.94 42.65
CA LEU A 35 2.30 -2.43 41.34
C LEU A 35 3.52 -2.05 40.52
N SER A 36 4.50 -1.33 41.09
CA SER A 36 5.74 -0.98 40.40
C SER A 36 6.54 -2.21 39.97
N GLN A 37 6.60 -3.26 40.81
CA GLN A 37 7.24 -4.52 40.42
C GLN A 37 6.50 -5.24 39.30
N ARG A 38 5.16 -5.22 39.29
CA ARG A 38 4.37 -5.81 38.19
C ARG A 38 4.51 -5.03 36.90
N ILE A 39 4.50 -3.70 36.97
CA ILE A 39 4.70 -2.82 35.81
C ILE A 39 6.09 -3.04 35.24
N ASN A 40 7.15 -3.03 36.06
CA ASN A 40 8.52 -3.22 35.58
C ASN A 40 8.72 -4.59 34.92
N ARG A 41 8.11 -5.65 35.46
CA ARG A 41 8.14 -6.99 34.83
C ARG A 41 7.41 -6.99 33.49
N ALA A 42 6.18 -6.46 33.45
CA ALA A 42 5.40 -6.36 32.22
C ALA A 42 6.12 -5.53 31.13
N THR A 43 6.74 -4.40 31.50
CA THR A 43 7.53 -3.58 30.57
C THR A 43 8.77 -4.32 30.06
N SER A 44 9.45 -5.08 30.93
CA SER A 44 10.62 -5.88 30.52
C SER A 44 10.25 -7.07 29.63
N GLU A 45 9.12 -7.71 29.88
CA GLU A 45 8.59 -8.80 29.05
C GLU A 45 8.12 -8.26 27.70
N ALA A 46 7.45 -7.11 27.67
CA ALA A 46 7.08 -6.43 26.43
C ALA A 46 8.31 -6.00 25.61
N GLY A 47 9.35 -5.48 26.25
CA GLY A 47 10.60 -5.11 25.59
C GLY A 47 11.33 -6.31 24.97
N ARG A 48 11.34 -7.46 25.67
CA ARG A 48 11.90 -8.72 25.12
C ARG A 48 11.05 -9.24 23.97
N ALA A 49 9.73 -9.29 24.13
CA ALA A 49 8.82 -9.71 23.06
C ALA A 49 8.98 -8.85 21.80
N ALA A 50 9.16 -7.53 21.94
CA ALA A 50 9.42 -6.64 20.80
C ALA A 50 10.76 -6.95 20.10
N SER A 51 11.81 -7.27 20.86
CA SER A 51 13.09 -7.71 20.30
C SER A 51 12.99 -9.06 19.59
N ASP A 52 12.24 -10.00 20.18
CA ASP A 52 12.02 -11.32 19.58
C ASP A 52 11.24 -11.20 18.27
N ILE A 53 10.20 -10.35 18.24
CA ILE A 53 9.44 -10.01 17.01
C ILE A 53 10.35 -9.42 15.94
N ASN A 54 11.24 -8.49 16.29
CA ASN A 54 12.19 -7.93 15.33
C ASN A 54 13.15 -9.00 14.78
N SER A 55 13.68 -9.88 15.64
CA SER A 55 14.56 -10.95 15.18
C SER A 55 13.84 -11.94 14.26
N LEU A 56 12.60 -12.31 14.60
CA LEU A 56 11.75 -13.14 13.73
C LEU A 56 11.46 -12.45 12.40
N TYR A 57 11.26 -11.13 12.39
CA TYR A 57 11.06 -10.38 11.15
C TYR A 57 12.29 -10.47 10.22
N TYR A 58 13.50 -10.33 10.77
CA TYR A 58 14.73 -10.49 9.99
C TYR A 58 14.91 -11.92 9.49
N GLN A 59 14.64 -12.93 10.33
CA GLN A 59 14.71 -14.34 9.93
C GLN A 59 13.70 -14.68 8.83
N LEU A 60 12.46 -14.18 8.94
CA LEU A 60 11.43 -14.37 7.91
C LEU A 60 11.81 -13.68 6.60
N ARG A 61 12.39 -12.47 6.67
CA ARG A 61 12.88 -11.78 5.49
C ARG A 61 14.03 -12.52 4.83
N GLN A 62 14.99 -13.01 5.61
CA GLN A 62 16.12 -13.78 5.12
C GLN A 62 15.66 -15.10 4.48
N LEU A 63 14.75 -15.83 5.13
CA LEU A 63 14.14 -17.05 4.56
C LEU A 63 13.39 -16.74 3.26
N LYS A 64 12.69 -15.61 3.19
CA LYS A 64 11.99 -15.17 1.97
C LYS A 64 12.97 -14.87 0.85
N GLU A 65 14.07 -14.19 1.13
CA GLU A 65 15.12 -13.86 0.16
C GLU A 65 15.88 -15.12 -0.31
N GLU A 66 16.17 -16.06 0.60
CA GLU A 66 16.81 -17.35 0.29
C GLU A 66 15.90 -18.28 -0.52
N GLN A 67 14.58 -18.16 -0.37
CA GLN A 67 13.57 -18.92 -1.12
C GLN A 67 13.09 -18.21 -2.40
N GLU A 68 13.60 -17.01 -2.72
CA GLU A 68 13.19 -16.27 -3.92
C GLU A 68 13.87 -16.87 -5.17
N TRP A 69 13.21 -17.89 -5.72
CA TRP A 69 13.59 -18.61 -6.93
C TRP A 69 13.56 -17.73 -8.21
N LEU A 70 12.74 -16.67 -8.20
CA LEU A 70 12.70 -15.64 -9.24
C LEU A 70 13.77 -14.57 -8.94
N ALA A 71 14.75 -14.44 -9.83
CA ALA A 71 15.83 -13.47 -9.71
C ALA A 71 15.36 -12.06 -10.05
N GLN A 72 14.65 -11.94 -11.18
CA GLN A 72 14.27 -10.67 -11.78
C GLN A 72 12.99 -10.82 -12.59
N ALA A 73 12.18 -9.75 -12.62
CA ALA A 73 11.00 -9.62 -13.46
C ALA A 73 10.98 -8.20 -14.04
N ASP A 74 11.22 -8.10 -15.34
CA ASP A 74 11.23 -6.84 -16.06
C ASP A 74 10.04 -6.76 -17.01
N PHE A 75 9.53 -5.55 -17.21
CA PHE A 75 8.39 -5.30 -18.08
C PHE A 75 8.71 -4.18 -19.05
N PHE A 76 8.34 -4.41 -20.30
CA PHE A 76 8.57 -3.48 -21.39
C PHE A 76 7.28 -3.32 -22.16
N LEU A 77 6.94 -2.07 -22.48
CA LEU A 77 5.82 -1.76 -23.36
C LEU A 77 6.29 -1.91 -24.81
N GLU A 78 5.61 -2.78 -25.56
CA GLU A 78 5.90 -2.99 -26.99
C GLU A 78 5.09 -2.04 -27.86
N ASP A 79 3.77 -1.94 -27.61
CA ASP A 79 2.86 -1.13 -28.41
C ASP A 79 1.64 -0.66 -27.58
N VAL A 80 0.96 0.37 -28.08
CA VAL A 80 -0.27 0.89 -27.48
C VAL A 80 -1.29 1.12 -28.58
N SER A 81 -2.45 0.48 -28.44
CA SER A 81 -3.57 0.56 -29.38
C SER A 81 -4.87 0.96 -28.67
N SER A 82 -5.93 1.21 -29.45
CA SER A 82 -7.29 1.44 -28.90
C SER A 82 -7.82 0.27 -28.06
N GLU A 83 -7.26 -0.93 -28.28
CA GLU A 83 -7.63 -2.14 -27.56
C GLU A 83 -6.80 -2.37 -26.29
N GLY A 84 -5.75 -1.57 -26.04
CA GLY A 84 -4.89 -1.70 -24.87
C GLY A 84 -3.39 -1.57 -25.15
N ALA A 85 -2.61 -1.60 -24.07
CA ALA A 85 -1.16 -1.61 -24.03
C ALA A 85 -0.65 -3.06 -24.14
N LEU A 86 0.17 -3.35 -25.15
CA LEU A 86 0.85 -4.63 -25.33
C LEU A 86 2.19 -4.60 -24.59
N LEU A 87 2.35 -5.48 -23.61
CA LEU A 87 3.57 -5.61 -22.82
C LEU A 87 4.27 -6.93 -23.10
N THR A 88 5.58 -6.91 -22.93
CA THR A 88 6.43 -8.08 -22.73
C THR A 88 6.95 -8.08 -21.30
N GLY A 89 6.76 -9.20 -20.61
CA GLY A 89 7.39 -9.49 -19.32
C GLY A 89 8.51 -10.51 -19.50
N THR A 90 9.69 -10.23 -18.96
CA THR A 90 10.84 -11.14 -18.94
C THR A 90 11.12 -11.57 -17.51
N PHE A 91 11.29 -12.87 -17.29
CA PHE A 91 11.46 -13.47 -15.98
C PHE A 91 12.73 -14.32 -15.96
N ASP A 92 13.67 -13.94 -15.09
CA ASP A 92 14.91 -14.68 -14.88
C ASP A 92 14.84 -15.44 -13.56
N PHE A 93 15.20 -16.72 -13.60
CA PHE A 93 15.17 -17.61 -12.44
C PHE A 93 16.58 -17.88 -11.91
N ARG A 94 16.76 -17.85 -10.58
CA ARG A 94 18.03 -18.22 -9.94
C ARG A 94 18.27 -19.73 -10.02
N SER A 95 17.18 -20.48 -9.98
CA SER A 95 17.14 -21.93 -10.11
C SER A 95 15.77 -22.31 -10.67
N GLY A 96 15.72 -23.36 -11.48
CA GLY A 96 14.50 -23.80 -12.14
C GLY A 96 14.49 -25.31 -12.32
N THR A 97 13.29 -25.88 -12.33
CA THR A 97 13.11 -27.25 -12.78
C THR A 97 13.06 -27.24 -14.31
N LEU A 98 13.97 -27.95 -14.98
CA LEU A 98 13.95 -28.10 -16.44
C LEU A 98 12.58 -28.65 -16.87
N GLY A 99 11.94 -27.98 -17.84
CA GLY A 99 10.61 -28.35 -18.32
C GLY A 99 9.44 -27.86 -17.47
N ALA A 100 9.66 -26.95 -16.51
CA ALA A 100 8.58 -26.31 -15.80
C ALA A 100 7.77 -25.39 -16.73
N GLN A 101 6.44 -25.44 -16.60
CA GLN A 101 5.55 -24.49 -17.23
C GLN A 101 5.56 -23.19 -16.44
N VAL A 102 5.99 -22.10 -17.06
CA VAL A 102 5.97 -20.76 -16.47
C VAL A 102 4.75 -20.00 -16.98
N VAL A 103 4.02 -19.40 -16.05
CA VAL A 103 2.82 -18.60 -16.33
C VAL A 103 2.93 -17.28 -15.58
N LEU A 104 2.79 -16.18 -16.29
CA LEU A 104 2.53 -14.87 -15.70
C LEU A 104 1.04 -14.79 -15.39
N GLN A 105 0.70 -14.47 -14.16
CA GLN A 105 -0.67 -14.14 -13.78
C GLN A 105 -0.78 -12.65 -13.51
N VAL A 106 -1.79 -12.00 -14.10
CA VAL A 106 -2.07 -10.57 -13.91
C VAL A 106 -3.53 -10.36 -13.55
N ARG A 107 -3.82 -9.43 -12.66
CA ARG A 107 -5.19 -9.01 -12.33
C ARG A 107 -5.26 -7.51 -12.08
N PRO A 108 -6.43 -6.87 -12.22
CA PRO A 108 -6.62 -5.50 -11.75
C PRO A 108 -6.23 -5.38 -10.27
N ALA A 109 -5.45 -4.35 -9.95
CA ALA A 109 -5.15 -4.02 -8.57
C ALA A 109 -6.44 -3.51 -7.91
N PRO A 110 -6.71 -3.87 -6.64
CA PRO A 110 -7.88 -3.37 -5.93
C PRO A 110 -7.90 -1.83 -5.99
N LYS A 111 -9.01 -1.23 -6.49
CA LYS A 111 -9.21 0.22 -6.43
C LYS A 111 -9.07 0.64 -4.96
N ASP A 112 -8.07 1.49 -4.68
CA ASP A 112 -7.64 1.87 -3.35
C ASP A 112 -8.76 1.95 -2.31
N ASP A 113 -8.84 0.91 -1.47
CA ASP A 113 -9.14 1.10 -0.06
C ASP A 113 -8.11 0.37 0.80
N TRP A 114 -6.82 0.60 0.51
CA TRP A 114 -5.74 0.16 1.41
C TRP A 114 -5.82 0.86 2.78
N ARG A 115 -6.59 1.96 2.90
CA ARG A 115 -6.95 2.58 4.20
C ARG A 115 -8.06 1.84 4.95
N ALA A 116 -8.93 1.08 4.28
CA ALA A 116 -9.88 0.20 4.97
C ALA A 116 -9.24 -1.08 5.50
N GLY A 117 -8.02 -1.46 5.11
CA GLY A 117 -7.36 -2.65 5.67
C GLY A 117 -7.18 -2.63 7.19
N TYR A 118 -7.16 -1.45 7.82
CA TYR A 118 -7.06 -1.30 9.28
C TYR A 118 -8.38 -0.98 9.99
N ASN A 119 -9.45 -0.66 9.26
CA ASN A 119 -10.77 -0.29 9.82
C ASN A 119 -11.96 -1.04 9.18
N ALA A 120 -11.71 -2.00 8.29
CA ALA A 120 -12.75 -2.82 7.71
C ALA A 120 -13.35 -3.69 8.82
N LYS A 121 -14.63 -3.43 9.10
CA LYS A 121 -15.46 -4.36 9.85
C LYS A 121 -15.29 -5.76 9.27
N PRO A 122 -15.14 -6.81 10.09
CA PRO A 122 -15.06 -8.17 9.61
C PRO A 122 -16.40 -8.50 8.92
N GLY A 123 -16.40 -8.63 7.59
CA GLY A 123 -17.60 -9.05 6.85
C GLY A 123 -17.77 -8.52 5.43
N GLY A 124 -16.95 -7.59 4.95
CA GLY A 124 -17.01 -7.11 3.56
C GLY A 124 -16.03 -7.82 2.64
N LEU A 125 -16.34 -9.05 2.22
CA LEU A 125 -15.61 -9.69 1.12
C LEU A 125 -16.00 -8.99 -0.19
N PRO A 126 -15.05 -8.46 -0.98
CA PRO A 126 -15.34 -8.05 -2.35
C PRO A 126 -15.78 -9.29 -3.16
N THR A 127 -16.86 -9.15 -3.92
CA THR A 127 -17.43 -10.20 -4.77
C THR A 127 -16.41 -10.72 -5.77
N ALA A 128 -16.38 -12.05 -5.93
CA ALA A 128 -15.25 -12.82 -6.47
C ALA A 128 -14.96 -12.68 -7.97
N GLU A 129 -15.81 -12.03 -8.78
CA GLU A 129 -15.69 -12.11 -10.24
C GLU A 129 -14.81 -11.01 -10.88
N GLU A 130 -14.49 -9.92 -10.18
CA GLU A 130 -13.73 -8.78 -10.73
C GLU A 130 -12.22 -8.80 -10.36
N ASN A 131 -11.78 -9.82 -9.62
CA ASN A 131 -10.41 -9.98 -9.08
C ASN A 131 -9.71 -11.26 -9.58
N ASP A 132 -10.24 -11.88 -10.63
CA ASP A 132 -9.70 -13.12 -11.16
C ASP A 132 -8.36 -12.91 -11.86
N TRP A 133 -7.46 -13.87 -11.66
CA TRP A 133 -6.15 -13.88 -12.29
C TRP A 133 -6.29 -14.26 -13.76
N HIS A 134 -5.71 -13.45 -14.64
CA HIS A 134 -5.53 -13.78 -16.05
C HIS A 134 -4.18 -14.43 -16.28
N ASP A 135 -4.19 -15.61 -16.89
CA ASP A 135 -3.01 -16.43 -17.14
C ASP A 135 -2.42 -16.14 -18.53
N PHE A 136 -1.14 -15.78 -18.55
CA PHE A 136 -0.35 -15.56 -19.75
C PHE A 136 0.82 -16.54 -19.75
N PRO A 137 0.83 -17.56 -20.63
CA PRO A 137 1.93 -18.52 -20.69
C PRO A 137 3.23 -17.81 -21.10
N ALA A 138 4.33 -18.19 -20.46
CA ALA A 138 5.65 -17.66 -20.77
C ALA A 138 6.47 -18.71 -21.54
N ASP A 139 7.05 -18.28 -22.65
CA ASP A 139 7.92 -19.09 -23.49
C ASP A 139 9.36 -19.03 -23.00
N LEU A 140 10.05 -20.18 -23.03
CA LEU A 140 11.48 -20.25 -22.75
C LEU A 140 12.27 -19.51 -23.84
N LYS A 141 13.05 -18.51 -23.46
CA LYS A 141 13.95 -17.76 -24.37
C LYS A 141 15.41 -18.18 -24.21
N ALA A 142 15.84 -18.42 -22.98
CA ALA A 142 17.15 -18.95 -22.62
C ALA A 142 17.00 -19.87 -21.40
N GLU A 143 18.07 -20.58 -21.02
CA GLU A 143 18.04 -21.69 -20.03
C GLU A 143 17.16 -21.45 -18.79
N LEU A 144 17.22 -20.26 -18.20
CA LEU A 144 16.43 -19.85 -17.03
C LEU A 144 15.68 -18.53 -17.26
N THR A 145 15.45 -18.16 -18.51
CA THR A 145 14.81 -16.90 -18.90
C THR A 145 13.55 -17.20 -19.69
N TYR A 146 12.43 -16.68 -19.21
CA TYR A 146 11.12 -16.88 -19.80
C TYR A 146 10.50 -15.53 -20.17
N GLN A 147 9.67 -15.52 -21.21
CA GLN A 147 9.03 -14.31 -21.69
C GLN A 147 7.54 -14.54 -21.92
N ALA A 148 6.69 -13.64 -21.41
CA ALA A 148 5.25 -13.64 -21.69
C ALA A 148 4.86 -12.32 -22.36
N GLN A 149 3.99 -12.42 -23.38
CA GLN A 149 3.33 -11.26 -23.98
C GLN A 149 1.88 -11.19 -23.50
N PHE A 150 1.45 -9.99 -23.13
CA PHE A 150 0.13 -9.78 -22.56
C PHE A 150 -0.37 -8.36 -22.83
N LYS A 151 -1.70 -8.20 -22.88
CA LYS A 151 -2.34 -6.93 -23.20
C LYS A 151 -3.17 -6.46 -22.01
N LEU A 152 -2.99 -5.22 -21.60
CA LEU A 152 -3.66 -4.60 -20.46
C LEU A 152 -4.31 -3.27 -20.83
N SER A 153 -5.29 -2.84 -20.05
CA SER A 153 -5.80 -1.48 -20.15
C SER A 153 -4.75 -0.48 -19.63
N PRO A 154 -4.45 0.61 -20.35
CA PRO A 154 -3.54 1.65 -19.85
C PRO A 154 -4.19 2.55 -18.79
N ASP A 155 -5.46 2.35 -18.46
CA ASP A 155 -6.24 3.23 -17.57
C ASP A 155 -6.38 2.66 -16.14
N GLU A 156 -6.02 1.40 -15.93
CA GLU A 156 -6.13 0.70 -14.65
C GLU A 156 -4.75 0.42 -14.03
N ASN A 157 -4.72 0.07 -12.74
CA ASN A 157 -3.54 -0.48 -12.10
C ASN A 157 -3.65 -1.99 -12.06
N TYR A 158 -2.52 -2.70 -12.14
CA TYR A 158 -2.47 -4.17 -12.12
C TYR A 158 -1.48 -4.70 -11.08
N GLU A 159 -1.78 -5.89 -10.58
CA GLU A 159 -0.87 -6.73 -9.80
C GLU A 159 -0.48 -7.94 -10.64
N TYR A 160 0.73 -8.44 -10.44
CA TYR A 160 1.22 -9.64 -11.09
C TYR A 160 1.85 -10.63 -10.11
N ARG A 161 1.88 -11.90 -10.51
CA ARG A 161 2.73 -12.94 -9.93
C ARG A 161 3.18 -13.92 -11.01
N VAL A 162 4.33 -14.54 -10.81
CA VAL A 162 4.88 -15.56 -11.71
C VAL A 162 4.72 -16.92 -11.05
N ILE A 163 4.17 -17.89 -11.79
CA ILE A 163 4.01 -19.28 -11.34
C ILE A 163 4.89 -20.16 -12.20
N SER A 164 5.67 -21.03 -11.56
CA SER A 164 6.37 -22.13 -12.20
C SER A 164 5.78 -23.44 -11.70
N ARG A 165 5.30 -24.26 -12.63
CA ARG A 165 4.70 -25.57 -12.37
C ARG A 165 5.55 -26.65 -13.02
N SER A 166 6.17 -27.48 -12.21
CA SER A 166 6.77 -28.74 -12.64
C SER A 166 5.88 -29.92 -12.23
N GLN A 167 6.28 -31.15 -12.57
CA GLN A 167 5.52 -32.35 -12.18
C GLN A 167 5.43 -32.53 -10.66
N ASP A 168 6.48 -32.14 -9.93
CA ASP A 168 6.63 -32.41 -8.50
C ASP A 168 6.53 -31.17 -7.61
N ALA A 169 6.54 -29.96 -8.19
CA ALA A 169 6.53 -28.71 -7.44
C ALA A 169 5.77 -27.58 -8.14
N ILE A 170 5.13 -26.73 -7.33
CA ILE A 170 4.55 -25.46 -7.77
C ILE A 170 5.20 -24.36 -6.95
N SER A 171 5.87 -23.44 -7.63
CA SER A 171 6.47 -22.24 -7.04
C SER A 171 5.74 -21.02 -7.54
N ALA A 172 5.40 -20.10 -6.65
CA ALA A 172 4.78 -18.83 -6.99
C ALA A 172 5.62 -17.68 -6.43
N SER A 173 5.82 -16.62 -7.21
CA SER A 173 6.41 -15.39 -6.70
C SER A 173 5.42 -14.69 -5.76
N PRO A 174 5.90 -13.79 -4.90
CA PRO A 174 5.03 -12.84 -4.23
C PRO A 174 4.19 -12.06 -5.26
N ILE A 175 2.99 -11.63 -4.84
CA ILE A 175 2.19 -10.67 -5.59
C ILE A 175 2.90 -9.31 -5.52
N LYS A 176 3.17 -8.70 -6.68
CA LYS A 176 3.81 -7.40 -6.81
C LYS A 176 2.94 -6.50 -7.68
N GLN A 177 2.99 -5.19 -7.45
CA GLN A 177 2.34 -4.22 -8.33
C GLN A 177 3.12 -4.13 -9.64
N LEU A 178 2.41 -4.14 -10.77
CA LEU A 178 3.03 -3.85 -12.07
C LEU A 178 3.33 -2.34 -12.12
N PRO A 179 4.58 -1.91 -12.33
CA PRO A 179 4.95 -0.50 -12.29
C PRO A 179 4.10 0.32 -13.28
N PRO A 180 3.24 1.24 -12.80
CA PRO A 180 2.34 2.00 -13.67
C PRO A 180 3.07 2.79 -14.75
N GLU A 181 4.32 3.19 -14.49
CA GLU A 181 5.16 3.96 -15.40
C GLU A 181 5.48 3.20 -16.70
N VAL A 182 5.34 1.87 -16.69
CA VAL A 182 5.61 1.03 -17.87
C VAL A 182 4.48 1.09 -18.88
N TYR A 183 3.21 1.16 -18.45
CA TYR A 183 2.05 0.96 -19.34
C TYR A 183 0.92 1.96 -19.18
N ARG A 184 0.87 2.68 -18.06
CA ARG A 184 -0.26 3.55 -17.74
C ARG A 184 -0.20 4.85 -18.54
N ARG A 185 -1.35 5.28 -19.04
CA ARG A 185 -1.48 6.61 -19.64
C ARG A 185 -1.24 7.66 -18.54
N PRO A 186 -0.30 8.60 -18.71
CA PRO A 186 -0.11 9.65 -17.71
C PRO A 186 -1.36 10.55 -17.65
N PRO A 187 -1.63 11.17 -16.49
CA PRO A 187 -2.76 12.09 -16.38
C PRO A 187 -2.53 13.34 -17.25
N LEU A 188 -3.62 13.81 -17.86
CA LEU A 188 -3.66 15.07 -18.60
C LEU A 188 -4.15 16.18 -17.68
N GLU A 189 -3.54 17.36 -17.80
CA GLU A 189 -3.96 18.57 -17.10
C GLU A 189 -4.49 19.59 -18.10
N PRO A 190 -5.62 20.26 -17.80
CA PRO A 190 -6.15 21.33 -18.65
C PRO A 190 -5.28 22.58 -18.54
N GLN A 191 -4.78 23.06 -19.68
CA GLN A 191 -4.17 24.37 -19.83
C GLN A 191 -5.13 25.27 -20.59
N MET A 192 -5.42 26.44 -20.01
CA MET A 192 -6.32 27.42 -20.59
C MET A 192 -5.55 28.63 -21.05
N SER A 193 -5.82 29.08 -22.28
CA SER A 193 -5.34 30.37 -22.80
C SER A 193 -6.48 31.15 -23.42
N TRP A 194 -6.38 32.48 -23.39
CA TRP A 194 -7.39 33.38 -23.94
C TRP A 194 -6.72 34.52 -24.70
N GLY A 195 -7.29 34.86 -25.86
CA GLY A 195 -6.91 36.02 -26.66
C GLY A 195 -7.92 37.15 -26.48
N ALA A 196 -7.43 38.37 -26.33
CA ALA A 196 -8.26 39.57 -26.34
C ALA A 196 -7.84 40.53 -27.46
N ASP A 197 -8.78 41.31 -27.97
CA ASP A 197 -8.48 42.42 -28.88
C ASP A 197 -7.79 43.59 -28.16
N GLY A 198 -7.40 44.63 -28.90
CA GLY A 198 -6.78 45.84 -28.34
C GLY A 198 -7.67 46.63 -27.37
N ASN A 199 -8.96 46.31 -27.27
CA ASN A 199 -9.93 46.90 -26.36
C ASN A 199 -10.24 45.98 -25.15
N GLY A 200 -9.54 44.86 -25.01
CA GLY A 200 -9.74 43.91 -23.91
C GLY A 200 -10.93 42.96 -24.09
N LYS A 201 -11.54 42.90 -25.27
CA LYS A 201 -12.64 41.99 -25.59
C LYS A 201 -12.10 40.61 -25.96
N LEU A 202 -12.66 39.56 -25.38
CA LEU A 202 -12.29 38.17 -25.68
C LEU A 202 -12.59 37.81 -27.14
N ILE A 203 -11.59 37.32 -27.87
CA ILE A 203 -11.71 36.89 -29.28
C ILE A 203 -11.43 35.40 -29.46
N SER A 204 -10.73 34.75 -28.51
CA SER A 204 -10.47 33.31 -28.55
C SER A 204 -10.31 32.73 -27.15
N ALA A 205 -10.68 31.47 -26.99
CA ALA A 205 -10.40 30.68 -25.81
C ALA A 205 -9.95 29.28 -26.24
N THR A 206 -8.79 28.85 -25.78
CA THR A 206 -8.24 27.53 -26.09
C THR A 206 -8.10 26.74 -24.80
N ILE A 207 -8.62 25.52 -24.79
CA ILE A 207 -8.40 24.54 -23.71
C ILE A 207 -7.60 23.39 -24.31
N GLU A 208 -6.33 23.28 -23.90
CA GLU A 208 -5.46 22.18 -24.31
C GLU A 208 -5.29 21.21 -23.14
N LEU A 209 -5.43 19.92 -23.40
CA LEU A 209 -5.04 18.91 -22.43
C LEU A 209 -3.55 18.63 -22.63
N CYS A 210 -2.74 18.90 -21.63
CA CYS A 210 -1.28 18.79 -21.71
C CYS A 210 -0.74 17.83 -20.65
N TYR A 211 0.44 17.27 -20.92
CA TYR A 211 1.20 16.57 -19.87
C TYR A 211 1.98 17.59 -19.04
N PRO A 212 1.96 17.52 -17.70
CA PRO A 212 2.56 18.54 -16.84
C PRO A 212 4.09 18.57 -16.84
N TYR A 213 4.75 17.48 -17.24
CA TYR A 213 6.21 17.35 -17.15
C TYR A 213 6.84 16.94 -18.48
N GLU A 214 6.70 15.67 -18.84
CA GLU A 214 7.27 15.11 -20.06
C GLU A 214 6.17 14.56 -20.97
N PRO A 215 6.25 14.78 -22.29
CA PRO A 215 5.36 14.11 -23.23
C PRO A 215 5.56 12.60 -23.10
N PRO A 216 4.49 11.80 -23.24
CA PRO A 216 4.57 10.36 -23.09
C PRO A 216 5.57 9.82 -24.10
N LYS A 217 6.36 8.84 -23.67
CA LYS A 217 7.33 8.14 -24.52
C LYS A 217 6.69 7.54 -25.78
N PHE A 218 5.37 7.33 -25.76
CA PHE A 218 4.63 6.65 -26.82
C PHE A 218 3.66 7.60 -27.55
N PRO A 219 3.73 7.67 -28.90
CA PRO A 219 2.88 8.54 -29.71
C PRO A 219 1.37 8.30 -29.54
N ALA A 220 0.96 7.08 -29.20
CA ALA A 220 -0.44 6.71 -28.97
C ALA A 220 -1.07 7.40 -27.75
N PHE A 221 -0.24 7.96 -26.86
CA PHE A 221 -0.69 8.75 -25.72
C PHE A 221 -0.67 10.26 -26.00
N LYS A 222 -0.42 10.72 -27.24
CA LYS A 222 -0.46 12.16 -27.55
C LYS A 222 -1.81 12.76 -27.18
N PRO A 223 -1.84 13.93 -26.51
CA PRO A 223 -3.09 14.57 -26.16
C PRO A 223 -3.83 15.03 -27.42
N VAL A 224 -5.15 15.14 -27.30
CA VAL A 224 -6.00 15.80 -28.28
C VAL A 224 -6.27 17.22 -27.76
N SER A 225 -6.01 18.24 -28.57
CA SER A 225 -6.37 19.64 -28.26
C SER A 225 -7.74 19.98 -28.83
N ALA A 226 -8.48 20.86 -28.13
CA ALA A 226 -9.74 21.41 -28.60
C ALA A 226 -9.68 22.94 -28.55
N THR A 227 -9.78 23.57 -29.71
CA THR A 227 -9.76 25.05 -29.84
C THR A 227 -11.17 25.55 -30.11
N LEU A 228 -11.63 26.54 -29.32
CA LEU A 228 -12.88 27.24 -29.58
C LEU A 228 -12.57 28.66 -30.08
N GLU A 229 -12.80 28.89 -31.38
CA GLU A 229 -12.72 30.22 -31.97
C GLU A 229 -14.08 30.92 -31.85
N ILE A 230 -14.11 32.11 -31.24
CA ILE A 230 -15.33 32.90 -31.11
C ILE A 230 -15.40 33.83 -32.32
N MET A 231 -16.03 33.37 -33.40
CA MET A 231 -16.29 34.21 -34.57
C MET A 231 -17.41 35.22 -34.24
N GLN A 232 -17.10 36.51 -34.26
CA GLN A 232 -18.13 37.53 -34.31
C GLN A 232 -18.69 37.64 -35.73
N GLU A 233 -19.99 37.42 -35.87
CA GLU A 233 -20.73 37.88 -37.04
C GLU A 233 -20.74 39.41 -36.99
N ASN A 234 -19.99 40.06 -37.88
CA ASN A 234 -20.04 41.50 -38.06
C ASN A 234 -21.44 41.86 -38.58
N GLY A 235 -22.35 42.22 -37.68
CA GLY A 235 -23.63 42.82 -38.04
C GLY A 235 -23.39 44.12 -38.79
N ALA A 236 -23.81 44.12 -40.06
CA ALA A 236 -23.90 45.31 -40.90
C ALA A 236 -24.98 46.28 -40.39
#